data_AF-F2PIH0-F1
#
_entry.id   AF-F2PIH0-F1
#
_cell.length_a   1.000
_cell.length_b   1.000
_cell.length_c   1.000
_cell.angle_alpha   90.00
_cell.angle_beta   90.00
_cell.angle_gamma   90.00
#
_symmetry.space_group_name_H-M   'P 1'
#
loop_
_entity.id
_entity.type
_entity.pdbx_description
1 polymer ?
#
loop_
_entity_poly.entity_id
_entity_poly.type
_entity_poly.pdbx_seq_one_letter_code
_entity_poly.pdbx_strand_id
1 'polypeptide(L)'
;MFNATRVLGVAYRGISLEALGMEAGVGYSSTVDIAGNNIEKKFPVVVEGRVQGTKPHQSSKDKSDKKDVVTVGYYTAKGTRILTIHAHEDGTWVEFLSRAGKALLASLQGKEGSSKSK
;
A
#
# COMPACT_ATOMS: atom_id res chain seq x y z
N MET A 1 -20.86 -13.57 -8.34
CA MET A 1 -20.33 -14.56 -7.39
C MET A 1 -19.39 -13.83 -6.44
N PHE A 2 -19.86 -13.55 -5.22
CA PHE A 2 -19.02 -12.99 -4.16
C PHE A 2 -18.26 -14.17 -3.55
N ASN A 3 -16.94 -14.20 -3.74
CA ASN A 3 -16.11 -15.25 -3.19
C ASN A 3 -16.04 -15.10 -1.67
N ALA A 4 -16.18 -16.25 -1.00
CA ALA A 4 -16.11 -16.43 0.43
C ALA A 4 -14.93 -15.65 1.04
N THR A 5 -15.23 -15.06 2.19
CA THR A 5 -14.40 -14.29 3.12
C THR A 5 -12.92 -14.65 3.04
N ARG A 6 -12.19 -14.04 2.10
CA ARG A 6 -10.73 -14.08 2.12
C ARG A 6 -10.33 -13.37 3.42
N VAL A 7 -9.53 -14.02 4.25
CA VAL A 7 -8.87 -13.33 5.36
C VAL A 7 -8.10 -12.17 4.74
N LEU A 8 -8.62 -10.97 4.96
CA LEU A 8 -8.07 -9.70 4.50
C LEU A 8 -6.76 -9.51 5.26
N GLY A 9 -5.66 -9.41 4.53
CA GLY A 9 -4.32 -9.46 5.06
C GLY A 9 -3.29 -9.39 3.94
N VAL A 10 -2.62 -8.25 3.84
CA VAL A 10 -1.45 -8.10 2.99
C VAL A 10 -0.30 -8.89 3.61
N ALA A 11 0.25 -9.86 2.87
CA ALA A 11 1.44 -10.57 3.32
C ALA A 11 2.69 -9.71 3.09
N TYR A 12 3.51 -9.50 4.12
CA TYR A 12 4.76 -8.76 3.98
C TYR A 12 5.91 -9.70 3.65
N ARG A 13 6.55 -9.51 2.49
CA ARG A 13 7.72 -10.30 2.06
C ARG A 13 9.01 -9.52 2.23
N GLY A 14 10.06 -10.22 2.65
CA GLY A 14 11.36 -9.64 2.97
C GLY A 14 11.37 -9.18 4.42
N ILE A 15 11.36 -7.86 4.64
CA ILE A 15 11.33 -7.25 5.97
C ILE A 15 9.90 -7.37 6.51
N SER A 16 9.75 -8.03 7.66
CA SER A 16 8.46 -8.15 8.36
C SER A 16 8.05 -6.82 8.99
N LEU A 17 6.77 -6.66 9.34
CA LEU A 17 6.32 -5.49 10.10
C LEU A 17 6.97 -5.42 11.49
N GLU A 18 7.23 -6.57 12.11
CA GLU A 18 7.96 -6.64 13.37
C GLU A 18 9.39 -6.11 13.23
N ALA A 19 10.14 -6.59 12.24
CA ALA A 19 11.50 -6.11 11.96
C ALA A 19 11.50 -4.62 11.61
N LEU A 20 10.52 -4.16 10.83
CA LEU A 20 10.34 -2.74 10.54
C LEU A 20 10.12 -1.93 11.82
N GLY A 21 9.27 -2.40 12.73
CA GLY A 21 9.00 -1.75 14.00
C GLY A 21 10.23 -1.67 14.90
N MET A 22 11.05 -2.72 14.91
CA MET A 22 12.31 -2.75 15.67
C MET A 22 13.38 -1.81 15.11
N GLU A 23 13.50 -1.71 13.78
CA GLU A 23 14.60 -0.98 13.14
C GLU A 23 14.26 0.48 12.79
N ALA A 24 13.00 0.77 12.43
CA ALA A 24 12.56 2.11 12.01
C ALA A 24 11.74 2.83 13.08
N GLY A 25 11.12 2.08 13.99
CA GLY A 25 10.16 2.58 14.97
C GLY A 25 8.76 1.97 14.77
N VAL A 26 8.11 1.66 15.89
CA VAL A 26 6.78 1.00 15.90
C VAL A 26 5.69 1.82 15.20
N GLY A 27 5.85 3.15 15.15
CA GLY A 27 4.97 4.04 14.41
C GLY A 27 4.95 3.70 12.92
N TYR A 28 6.11 3.49 12.29
CA TYR A 28 6.19 3.09 10.88
C TYR A 28 5.52 1.73 10.62
N SER A 29 5.79 0.72 11.44
CA SER A 29 5.14 -0.59 11.26
C SER A 29 3.62 -0.50 11.41
N SER A 30 3.13 0.30 12.36
CA SER A 30 1.70 0.55 12.55
C SER A 30 1.09 1.28 11.35
N THR A 31 1.75 2.32 10.83
CA THR A 31 1.31 3.03 9.63
C THR A 31 1.24 2.11 8.43
N VAL A 32 2.25 1.26 8.22
CA VAL A 32 2.30 0.33 7.09
C VAL A 32 1.19 -0.72 7.19
N ASP A 33 0.89 -1.23 8.39
CA ASP A 33 -0.22 -2.15 8.61
C ASP A 33 -1.58 -1.51 8.28
N ILE A 34 -1.84 -0.32 8.84
CA ILE A 34 -3.06 0.45 8.59
C ILE A 34 -3.20 0.77 7.09
N ALA A 35 -2.12 1.23 6.45
CA ALA A 35 -2.12 1.52 5.02
C ALA A 35 -2.40 0.25 4.21
N GLY A 36 -1.76 -0.88 4.53
CA GLY A 36 -1.96 -2.15 3.85
C GLY A 36 -3.42 -2.61 3.87
N ASN A 37 -4.06 -2.53 5.04
CA ASN A 37 -5.47 -2.88 5.23
C ASN A 37 -6.42 -1.95 4.44
N ASN A 38 -6.07 -0.68 4.27
CA ASN A 38 -6.84 0.24 3.43
C ASN A 38 -6.61 -0.03 1.93
N ILE A 39 -5.37 -0.31 1.55
CA ILE A 39 -4.97 -0.54 0.15
C ILE A 39 -5.59 -1.82 -0.40
N GLU A 40 -5.63 -2.91 0.37
CA GLU A 40 -6.26 -4.14 -0.10
C GLU A 40 -7.77 -3.99 -0.30
N LYS A 41 -8.46 -3.18 0.50
CA LYS A 41 -9.89 -2.87 0.33
C LYS A 41 -10.11 -2.06 -0.94
N LYS A 42 -9.25 -1.07 -1.18
CA LYS A 42 -9.28 -0.22 -2.38
C LYS A 42 -8.89 -0.99 -3.65
N PHE A 43 -7.95 -1.93 -3.54
CA PHE A 43 -7.44 -2.75 -4.64
C PHE A 43 -7.40 -4.23 -4.23
N PRO A 44 -8.52 -4.97 -4.33
CA PRO A 44 -8.61 -6.37 -3.86
C PRO A 44 -7.64 -7.36 -4.53
N VAL A 45 -7.01 -6.97 -5.64
CA VAL A 45 -5.96 -7.73 -6.32
C VAL A 45 -4.61 -7.65 -5.61
N VAL A 46 -4.42 -6.70 -4.70
CA VAL A 46 -3.24 -6.60 -3.85
C VAL A 46 -3.25 -7.72 -2.84
N VAL A 47 -2.11 -8.40 -2.70
CA VAL A 47 -1.94 -9.51 -1.77
C VAL A 47 -0.64 -9.41 -0.98
N GLU A 48 0.27 -8.54 -1.39
CA GLU A 48 1.64 -8.52 -0.90
C GLU A 48 2.17 -7.09 -0.74
N GLY A 49 2.85 -6.84 0.38
CA GLY A 49 3.60 -5.64 0.70
C GLY A 49 5.09 -5.95 0.73
N ARG A 50 5.92 -5.05 0.20
CA ARG A 50 7.40 -5.16 0.25
C ARG A 50 7.98 -3.86 0.78
N VAL A 51 8.51 -3.91 2.00
CA VAL A 51 9.28 -2.81 2.61
C VAL A 51 10.64 -2.75 1.91
N GLN A 52 11.02 -1.58 1.40
CA GLN A 52 12.22 -1.41 0.55
C GLN A 52 13.49 -1.06 1.35
N GLY A 53 13.38 -0.99 2.67
CA GLY A 53 14.45 -0.66 3.60
C GLY A 53 13.85 -0.14 4.90
N THR A 54 14.58 -0.30 6.00
CA THR A 54 14.12 0.09 7.34
C THR A 54 14.60 1.48 7.75
N LYS A 55 15.66 2.01 7.13
CA LYS A 55 16.14 3.36 7.44
C LYS A 55 15.17 4.43 6.94
N PRO A 56 14.55 5.23 7.83
CA PRO A 56 13.74 6.37 7.40
C PRO A 56 14.58 7.38 6.62
N HIS A 57 13.96 7.99 5.61
CA HIS A 57 14.64 8.93 4.73
C HIS A 57 13.67 9.95 4.14
N GLN A 58 14.20 11.04 3.60
CA GLN A 58 13.40 12.03 2.89
C GLN A 58 12.91 11.49 1.55
N SER A 59 11.64 11.76 1.25
CA SER A 59 11.00 11.35 0.00
C SER A 59 11.74 11.88 -1.23
N SER A 60 12.02 11.00 -2.19
CA SER A 60 12.57 11.39 -3.50
C SER A 60 11.50 11.84 -4.48
N LYS A 61 10.24 11.44 -4.25
CA LYS A 61 9.09 11.70 -5.14
C LYS A 61 8.28 12.93 -4.77
N ASP A 62 8.32 13.31 -3.49
CA ASP A 62 7.68 14.50 -2.97
C ASP A 62 8.72 15.26 -2.15
N LYS A 63 9.23 16.36 -2.71
CA LYS A 63 10.23 17.21 -2.05
C LYS A 63 9.62 18.25 -1.10
N SER A 64 8.30 18.41 -1.18
CA SER A 64 7.55 19.30 -0.30
C SER A 64 7.28 18.65 1.04
N ASP A 65 7.13 17.32 1.06
CA ASP A 65 7.08 16.53 2.28
C ASP A 65 8.41 16.59 3.03
N LYS A 66 8.35 16.99 4.31
CA LYS A 66 9.52 17.13 5.20
C LYS A 66 9.64 15.98 6.18
N LYS A 67 8.65 15.10 6.24
CA LYS A 67 8.68 13.95 7.14
C LYS A 67 9.59 12.87 6.56
N ASP A 68 10.26 12.14 7.44
CA ASP A 68 10.96 10.93 7.04
C ASP A 68 9.96 9.82 6.72
N VAL A 69 10.32 9.01 5.73
CA VAL A 69 9.46 7.98 5.18
C VAL A 69 10.14 6.62 5.18
N VAL A 70 9.32 5.58 5.29
CA VAL A 70 9.66 4.23 4.83
C VAL A 70 8.89 3.94 3.55
N THR A 71 9.58 3.41 2.55
CA THR A 71 8.98 3.11 1.25
C THR A 71 8.47 1.67 1.22
N VAL A 72 7.19 1.48 0.89
CA VAL A 72 6.57 0.15 0.78
C VAL A 72 5.84 0.00 -0.54
N GLY A 73 6.19 -1.04 -1.32
CA GLY A 73 5.48 -1.37 -2.55
C GLY A 73 4.37 -2.39 -2.31
N TYR A 74 3.21 -2.22 -2.97
CA TYR A 74 2.09 -3.15 -2.89
C TYR A 74 1.86 -3.83 -4.23
N TYR A 75 1.71 -5.16 -4.20
CA TYR A 75 1.80 -6.03 -5.36
C TYR A 75 0.62 -7.00 -5.45
N THR A 76 0.31 -7.39 -6.68
CA THR A 76 -0.59 -8.52 -6.96
C THR A 76 0.13 -9.86 -6.73
N ALA A 77 -0.64 -10.95 -6.70
CA ALA A 77 -0.09 -12.30 -6.59
C ALA A 77 0.88 -12.66 -7.73
N LYS A 78 0.79 -12.00 -8.89
CA LYS A 78 1.69 -12.18 -10.03
C LYS A 78 2.94 -11.28 -9.96
N GLY A 79 3.13 -10.54 -8.86
CA GLY A 79 4.25 -9.62 -8.68
C GLY A 79 4.10 -8.30 -9.44
N THR A 80 2.92 -7.96 -9.95
CA THR A 80 2.69 -6.64 -10.55
C THR A 80 2.53 -5.60 -9.46
N ARG A 81 3.37 -4.57 -9.45
CA ARG A 81 3.23 -3.44 -8.50
C ARG A 81 1.98 -2.63 -8.86
N ILE A 82 1.08 -2.44 -7.91
CA ILE A 82 -0.08 -1.56 -8.05
C ILE A 82 0.29 -0.14 -7.63
N LEU A 83 0.88 0.01 -6.45
CA LEU A 83 1.32 1.30 -5.94
C LEU A 83 2.53 1.17 -5.02
N THR A 84 3.06 2.31 -4.63
CA THR A 84 4.03 2.44 -3.54
C THR A 84 3.50 3.47 -2.56
N ILE A 85 3.68 3.26 -1.27
CA ILE A 85 3.49 4.32 -0.29
C ILE A 85 4.83 4.82 0.21
N HIS A 86 4.83 6.07 0.62
CA HIS A 86 5.76 6.60 1.59
C HIS A 86 5.00 6.73 2.91
N ALA A 87 5.35 5.89 3.89
CA ALA A 87 4.72 5.84 5.20
C ALA A 87 5.51 6.70 6.19
N HIS A 88 4.81 7.54 6.94
CA HIS A 88 5.36 8.32 8.05
C HIS A 88 5.21 7.56 9.36
N GLU A 89 5.98 7.96 10.37
CA GLU A 89 5.88 7.38 11.72
C GLU A 89 4.53 7.68 12.40
N ASP A 90 3.88 8.78 12.02
CA ASP A 90 2.73 9.35 12.72
C ASP A 90 1.36 8.81 12.28
N GLY A 91 1.33 7.69 11.55
CA GLY A 91 0.10 7.10 11.02
C GLY A 91 -0.34 7.62 9.66
N THR A 92 0.35 8.62 9.08
CA THR A 92 0.01 9.16 7.75
C THR A 92 0.87 8.54 6.63
N TRP A 93 0.34 8.48 5.41
CA TRP A 93 1.09 8.02 4.24
C TRP A 93 0.65 8.72 2.96
N VAL A 94 1.52 8.69 1.94
CA VAL A 94 1.24 9.20 0.59
C VAL A 94 1.31 8.06 -0.41
N GLU A 95 0.30 7.93 -1.28
CA GLU A 95 0.22 6.89 -2.32
C GLU A 95 0.76 7.37 -3.68
N PHE A 96 1.59 6.55 -4.30
CA PHE A 96 2.10 6.73 -5.66
C PHE A 96 1.69 5.56 -6.55
N LEU A 97 0.66 5.75 -7.37
CA LEU A 97 0.17 4.72 -8.29
C LEU A 97 1.17 4.43 -9.40
N SER A 98 1.41 3.14 -9.64
CA SER A 98 2.09 2.67 -10.84
C SER A 98 1.21 2.84 -12.09
N ARG A 99 1.77 2.58 -13.28
CA ARG A 99 0.98 2.51 -14.52
C ARG A 99 -0.17 1.49 -14.42
N ALA A 100 0.12 0.30 -13.89
CA ALA A 100 -0.89 -0.75 -13.68
C ALA A 100 -1.95 -0.31 -12.66
N GLY A 101 -1.54 0.36 -11.58
CA GLY A 101 -2.45 0.89 -10.57
C GLY A 101 -3.38 1.98 -11.12
N LYS A 102 -2.87 2.89 -11.96
CA LYS A 102 -3.70 3.90 -12.63
C LYS A 102 -4.74 3.26 -13.55
N ALA A 103 -4.34 2.26 -14.35
CA ALA A 103 -5.25 1.53 -15.23
C ALA A 103 -6.33 0.78 -14.44
N LEU A 104 -5.94 0.13 -13.34
CA LEU A 104 -6.87 -0.55 -12.45
C LEU A 104 -7.87 0.43 -11.83
N LEU A 105 -7.40 1.56 -11.29
CA LEU A 105 -8.27 2.57 -10.68
C LEU A 105 -9.31 3.10 -11.67
N ALA A 106 -8.90 3.42 -12.90
CA ALA A 106 -9.82 3.86 -13.95
C ALA A 106 -10.89 2.79 -14.26
N SER A 107 -10.51 1.51 -14.27
CA SER A 107 -11.46 0.42 -14.50
C SER A 107 -12.46 0.22 -13.37
N LEU A 108 -12.07 0.49 -12.11
CA LEU A 108 -12.95 0.42 -10.95
C LEU A 108 -13.98 1.56 -10.97
N GLN A 109 -13.54 2.78 -11.28
CA GLN A 109 -14.41 3.96 -11.40
C GLN A 109 -15.41 3.83 -12.55
N GLY A 110 -15.01 3.27 -13.69
CA GLY A 110 -15.91 2.99 -14.81
C GLY A 110 -17.02 1.98 -14.48
N LYS A 111 -16.78 1.07 -13.53
CA LYS A 111 -17.78 0.09 -13.08
C LYS A 111 -18.81 0.68 -12.11
N GLU A 112 -18.41 1.60 -11.24
CA GLU A 112 -19.33 2.32 -10.35
C GLU A 112 -20.30 3.23 -11.12
N GLY A 113 -19.84 3.83 -12.22
CA GLY A 113 -20.70 4.63 -13.11
C GLY A 113 -21.76 3.80 -13.86
N SER A 114 -21.46 2.53 -14.16
CA SER A 114 -22.37 1.65 -14.91
C SER A 114 -23.44 0.99 -14.02
N SER A 115 -23.28 0.95 -12.69
CA SER A 115 -24.24 0.28 -11.80
C SER A 115 -25.37 1.19 -11.29
N LYS A 116 -25.36 2.49 -11.62
CA LYS A 116 -26.40 3.46 -11.21
C LYS A 116 -27.52 3.66 -12.25
N SER A 117 -27.54 2.90 -13.34
CA SER A 117 -28.64 2.89 -14.30
C SER A 117 -29.39 1.56 -14.24
N LYS A 118 -30.33 1.45 -13.29
CA LYS A 118 -31.47 0.53 -13.34
C LYS A 118 -32.51 0.91 -12.31
#